data_AF-A0A1F7UPF1-F1
#
_entry.id   AF-A0A1F7UPF1-F1
#
_cell.length_a   1.000
_cell.length_b   1.000
_cell.length_c   1.000
_cell.angle_alpha   90.00
_cell.angle_beta   90.00
_cell.angle_gamma   90.00
#
_symmetry.space_group_name_H-M   'P 1'
#
loop_
_entity.id
_entity.type
_entity.pdbx_description
1 polymer ?
#
loop_
_entity_poly.entity_id
_entity_poly.type
_entity_poly.pdbx_seq_one_letter_code
_entity_poly.pdbx_strand_id
1 'polypeptide(L)'
;MKPFFAYPADGEVFKLTLNGDASDNQPLAMVHTDGYTGKWKHNGRVVKGAQTCRFKLVAIGYCRDFEEVKRKLAPHGKIPEGQWRQAFKASYRKPDGKGQIGVADSSWSDPDGNAAFPCVHGYGRSGFDWVGSAFSGGWHWLVAVSE
;
A
#
# COMPACT_ATOMS: atom_id res chain seq x y z
N MET A 1 9.60 0.76 -23.86
CA MET A 1 9.59 0.46 -22.41
C MET A 1 9.54 1.78 -21.65
N LYS A 2 8.61 1.97 -20.70
CA LYS A 2 8.64 3.15 -19.81
C LYS A 2 9.88 3.06 -18.91
N PRO A 3 10.66 4.13 -18.73
CA PRO A 3 11.80 4.12 -17.80
C PRO A 3 11.30 3.84 -16.38
N PHE A 4 12.08 3.06 -15.61
CA PHE A 4 11.78 2.79 -14.21
C PHE A 4 12.31 3.93 -13.35
N PHE A 5 11.50 4.40 -12.42
CA PHE A 5 11.91 5.42 -11.47
C PHE A 5 12.60 4.78 -10.26
N ALA A 6 13.57 5.49 -9.69
CA ALA A 6 14.05 5.20 -8.34
C ALA A 6 12.91 5.42 -7.34
N TYR A 7 12.94 4.70 -6.21
CA TYR A 7 11.99 4.93 -5.12
C TYR A 7 12.07 6.38 -4.65
N PRO A 8 10.93 7.05 -4.36
CA PRO A 8 10.92 8.39 -3.79
C PRO A 8 11.62 8.40 -2.43
N ALA A 9 12.34 9.49 -2.12
CA ALA A 9 12.90 9.68 -0.79
C ALA A 9 11.79 9.82 0.27
N ASP A 10 12.15 9.62 1.54
CA ASP A 10 11.22 9.86 2.64
C ASP A 10 10.70 11.30 2.62
N GLY A 11 9.38 11.45 2.70
CA GLY A 11 8.70 12.75 2.62
C GLY A 11 8.61 13.36 1.21
N GLU A 12 9.31 12.81 0.21
CA GLU A 12 9.25 13.31 -1.17
C GLU A 12 7.84 13.12 -1.76
N VAL A 13 7.30 14.18 -2.35
CA VAL A 13 5.98 14.15 -2.99
C VAL A 13 6.10 13.74 -4.45
N PHE A 14 5.37 12.69 -4.83
CA PHE A 14 5.33 12.14 -6.18
C PHE A 14 3.89 11.91 -6.64
N LYS A 15 3.69 11.65 -7.94
CA LYS A 15 2.38 11.34 -8.52
C LYS A 15 2.27 9.88 -8.90
N LEU A 16 1.12 9.28 -8.62
CA LEU A 16 0.74 7.97 -9.14
C LEU A 16 -0.54 8.10 -9.96
N THR A 17 -0.63 7.30 -11.02
CA THR A 17 -1.84 7.15 -11.83
C THR A 17 -2.33 5.71 -11.71
N LEU A 18 -3.60 5.53 -11.35
CA LEU A 18 -4.25 4.24 -11.21
C LEU A 18 -5.54 4.23 -12.04
N ASN A 19 -5.75 3.20 -12.84
CA ASN A 19 -7.09 2.90 -13.39
C ASN A 19 -7.77 1.89 -12.47
N GLY A 20 -8.66 2.36 -11.59
CA GLY A 20 -9.35 1.54 -10.61
C GLY A 20 -10.29 0.49 -11.21
N ASP A 21 -10.70 0.65 -12.48
CA ASP A 21 -11.58 -0.29 -13.18
C ASP A 21 -10.81 -1.39 -13.93
N ALA A 22 -9.48 -1.30 -14.03
CA ALA A 22 -8.68 -2.36 -14.61
C ALA A 22 -8.80 -3.64 -13.77
N SER A 23 -8.85 -4.81 -14.43
CA SER A 23 -9.02 -6.12 -13.79
C SER A 23 -8.02 -6.35 -12.65
N ASP A 24 -6.75 -6.07 -12.92
CA ASP A 24 -5.63 -6.35 -12.00
C ASP A 24 -5.60 -5.39 -10.81
N ASN A 25 -6.38 -4.30 -10.88
CA ASN A 25 -6.52 -3.33 -9.81
C ASN A 25 -7.77 -3.59 -8.96
N GLN A 26 -8.62 -4.57 -9.28
CA GLN A 26 -9.75 -4.92 -8.42
C GLN A 26 -9.24 -5.54 -7.10
N PRO A 27 -9.83 -5.19 -5.94
CA PRO A 27 -9.32 -5.62 -4.64
C PRO A 27 -9.09 -7.12 -4.47
N LEU A 28 -10.00 -7.96 -4.96
CA LEU A 28 -9.86 -9.42 -4.91
C LEU A 28 -8.95 -9.97 -6.01
N ALA A 29 -8.86 -9.30 -7.15
CA ALA A 29 -7.89 -9.68 -8.18
C ALA A 29 -6.45 -9.50 -7.68
N MET A 30 -6.16 -8.42 -6.94
CA MET A 30 -4.85 -8.20 -6.29
C MET A 30 -4.45 -9.39 -5.41
N VAL A 31 -5.37 -9.89 -4.59
CA VAL A 31 -5.18 -11.07 -3.72
C VAL A 31 -4.83 -12.31 -4.55
N HIS A 32 -5.62 -12.59 -5.59
CA HIS A 32 -5.39 -13.74 -6.46
C HIS A 32 -4.06 -13.66 -7.22
N THR A 33 -3.71 -12.48 -7.76
CA THR A 33 -2.45 -12.25 -8.47
C THR A 33 -1.23 -12.44 -7.58
N ASP A 34 -1.33 -12.13 -6.28
CA ASP A 34 -0.24 -12.32 -5.31
C ASP A 34 -0.14 -13.77 -4.79
N GLY A 35 -1.00 -14.67 -5.27
CA GLY A 35 -0.95 -16.11 -5.02
C GLY A 35 -1.75 -16.58 -3.81
N TYR A 36 -2.56 -15.71 -3.19
CA TYR A 36 -3.40 -16.09 -2.07
C TYR A 36 -4.63 -16.88 -2.53
N THR A 37 -5.02 -17.87 -1.73
CA THR A 37 -6.21 -18.71 -1.95
C THR A 37 -7.23 -18.49 -0.82
N GLY A 38 -8.42 -19.07 -0.98
CA GLY A 38 -9.49 -18.97 0.01
C GLY A 38 -10.42 -17.77 -0.18
N LYS A 39 -11.37 -17.62 0.74
CA LYS A 39 -12.47 -16.64 0.66
C LYS A 39 -12.09 -15.29 1.27
N TRP A 40 -11.11 -14.63 0.67
CA TRP A 40 -10.76 -13.26 1.03
C TRP A 40 -11.93 -12.30 0.80
N LYS A 41 -12.00 -11.26 1.63
CA LYS A 41 -13.01 -10.20 1.53
C LYS A 41 -12.33 -8.83 1.44
N HIS A 42 -13.04 -7.89 0.82
CA HIS A 42 -12.67 -6.48 0.83
C HIS A 42 -13.90 -5.64 1.16
N ASN A 43 -13.82 -4.87 2.24
CA ASN A 43 -14.93 -4.06 2.76
C ASN A 43 -14.66 -2.54 2.68
N GLY A 44 -13.58 -2.16 2.01
CA GLY A 44 -13.13 -0.78 1.87
C GLY A 44 -13.74 -0.06 0.67
N ARG A 45 -13.32 1.20 0.49
CA ARG A 45 -13.63 1.95 -0.72
C ARG A 45 -12.85 1.36 -1.90
N VAL A 46 -13.48 1.41 -3.07
CA VAL A 46 -12.86 0.97 -4.32
C VAL A 46 -12.60 2.19 -5.19
N VAL A 47 -11.35 2.37 -5.62
CA VAL A 47 -10.98 3.39 -6.61
C VAL A 47 -11.71 3.09 -7.91
N LYS A 48 -12.34 4.11 -8.50
CA LYS A 48 -13.10 4.01 -9.77
C LYS A 48 -12.47 4.87 -10.86
N GLY A 49 -12.50 4.37 -12.08
CA GLY A 49 -11.93 5.06 -13.24
C GLY A 49 -10.43 5.34 -13.14
N ALA A 50 -9.92 6.12 -14.09
CA ALA A 50 -8.54 6.59 -14.08
C ALA A 50 -8.41 7.82 -13.16
N GLN A 51 -7.54 7.74 -12.16
CA GLN A 51 -7.24 8.81 -11.22
C GLN A 51 -5.74 9.05 -11.15
N THR A 52 -5.34 10.31 -10.96
CA THR A 52 -3.96 10.69 -10.65
C THR A 52 -3.95 11.46 -9.35
N CYS A 53 -3.20 10.96 -8.38
CA CYS A 53 -3.13 11.54 -7.03
C CYS A 53 -1.67 11.76 -6.62
N ARG A 54 -1.47 12.61 -5.61
CA ARG A 54 -0.16 12.92 -5.03
C ARG A 54 0.05 12.11 -3.76
N PHE A 55 1.25 11.58 -3.59
CA PHE A 55 1.63 10.73 -2.49
C PHE A 55 2.99 11.12 -1.95
N LYS A 56 3.27 10.67 -0.72
CA LYS A 56 4.64 10.56 -0.20
C LYS A 56 4.79 9.25 0.55
N LEU A 57 6.04 8.79 0.66
CA LEU A 57 6.41 7.72 1.58
C LEU A 57 6.81 8.34 2.92
N VAL A 58 6.43 7.70 4.02
CA VAL A 58 6.74 8.19 5.37
C VAL A 58 7.23 7.04 6.26
N ALA A 59 8.43 7.20 6.82
CA ALA A 59 8.94 6.41 7.93
C ALA A 59 8.41 6.97 9.25
N ILE A 60 7.65 6.16 10.00
CA ILE A 60 7.05 6.55 11.29
C ILE A 60 7.68 5.84 12.50
N GLY A 61 8.79 5.13 12.26
CA GLY A 61 9.47 4.33 13.27
C GLY A 61 8.64 3.12 13.73
N TYR A 62 9.06 2.55 14.87
CA TYR A 62 8.38 1.42 15.48
C TYR A 62 6.93 1.78 15.87
N CYS A 63 6.00 0.88 15.62
CA CYS A 63 4.62 0.96 16.08
C CYS A 63 4.21 -0.37 16.73
N ARG A 64 3.58 -0.31 17.91
CA ARG A 64 3.16 -1.50 18.66
C ARG A 64 1.93 -2.20 18.06
N ASP A 65 1.11 -1.44 17.35
CA ASP A 65 -0.16 -1.87 16.76
C ASP A 65 -0.50 -1.02 15.53
N PHE A 66 -1.45 -1.49 14.72
CA PHE A 66 -1.85 -0.81 13.48
C PHE A 66 -2.60 0.51 13.72
N GLU A 67 -3.23 0.68 14.87
CA GLU A 67 -3.87 1.96 15.22
C GLU A 67 -2.84 3.04 15.55
N GLU A 68 -1.68 2.67 16.10
CA GLU A 68 -0.52 3.54 16.23
C GLU A 68 0.03 3.94 14.87
N VAL A 69 0.09 3.02 13.90
CA VAL A 69 0.44 3.35 12.51
C VAL A 69 -0.51 4.44 11.99
N LYS A 70 -1.82 4.23 12.06
CA LYS A 70 -2.81 5.20 11.58
C LYS A 70 -2.68 6.56 12.28
N ARG A 71 -2.53 6.59 13.61
CA ARG A 71 -2.33 7.83 14.37
C ARG A 71 -1.08 8.57 13.92
N LYS A 72 0.05 7.88 13.75
CA LYS A 72 1.31 8.50 13.34
C LYS A 72 1.27 8.96 11.89
N LEU A 73 0.46 8.36 11.02
CA LEU A 73 0.28 8.82 9.63
C LEU A 73 -0.66 10.01 9.49
N ALA A 74 -1.59 10.21 10.43
CA ALA A 74 -2.59 11.28 10.34
C ALA A 74 -2.01 12.70 10.12
N PRO A 75 -0.89 13.11 10.76
CA PRO A 75 -0.25 14.40 10.47
C PRO A 75 0.36 14.51 9.07
N HIS A 76 0.59 13.38 8.39
CA HIS A 76 1.28 13.35 7.11
C HIS A 76 0.33 13.40 5.92
N GLY A 77 -0.96 13.07 6.11
CA GLY A 77 -1.98 13.08 5.07
C GLY A 77 -3.05 12.02 5.30
N LYS A 78 -3.74 11.64 4.23
CA LYS A 78 -4.83 10.65 4.25
C LYS A 78 -4.29 9.26 3.92
N ILE A 79 -4.80 8.25 4.62
CA ILE A 79 -4.60 6.86 4.25
C ILE A 79 -5.36 6.63 2.93
N PRO A 80 -4.67 6.26 1.83
CA PRO A 80 -5.32 6.00 0.57
C PRO A 80 -5.89 4.58 0.52
N GLU A 81 -6.76 4.31 -0.46
CA GLU A 81 -7.24 2.96 -0.74
C GLU A 81 -6.09 2.03 -1.12
N GLY A 82 -6.15 0.78 -0.65
CA GLY A 82 -5.07 -0.20 -0.82
C GLY A 82 -4.69 -0.49 -2.28
N GLN A 83 -5.61 -0.24 -3.23
CA GLN A 83 -5.36 -0.40 -4.67
C GLN A 83 -4.20 0.47 -5.18
N TRP A 84 -3.88 1.59 -4.50
CA TRP A 84 -2.74 2.44 -4.86
C TRP A 84 -1.38 1.73 -4.78
N ARG A 85 -1.29 0.61 -4.05
CA ARG A 85 -0.13 -0.29 -4.10
C ARG A 85 0.18 -0.75 -5.53
N GLN A 86 -0.82 -1.03 -6.36
CA GLN A 86 -0.60 -1.48 -7.74
C GLN A 86 0.06 -0.40 -8.59
N ALA A 87 -0.40 0.85 -8.47
CA ALA A 87 0.23 1.98 -9.16
C ALA A 87 1.66 2.23 -8.66
N PHE A 88 1.89 2.13 -7.35
CA PHE A 88 3.24 2.23 -6.78
C PHE A 88 4.17 1.16 -7.34
N LYS A 89 3.79 -0.13 -7.26
CA LYS A 89 4.58 -1.25 -7.77
C LYS A 89 4.84 -1.14 -9.28
N ALA A 90 3.87 -0.69 -10.06
CA ALA A 90 4.01 -0.53 -11.50
C ALA A 90 5.03 0.54 -11.88
N SER A 91 5.06 1.66 -11.14
CA SER A 91 5.98 2.79 -11.33
C SER A 91 7.39 2.51 -10.81
N TYR A 92 7.50 1.81 -9.68
CA TYR A 92 8.75 1.59 -8.95
C TYR A 92 9.09 0.09 -8.86
N ARG A 93 9.43 -0.50 -10.01
CA ARG A 93 9.66 -1.96 -10.13
C ARG A 93 10.95 -2.47 -9.51
N LYS A 94 11.95 -1.59 -9.38
CA LYS A 94 13.25 -1.92 -8.78
C LYS A 94 13.22 -1.49 -7.32
N PRO A 95 13.13 -2.41 -6.34
CA PRO A 95 13.17 -2.06 -4.94
C PRO A 95 14.52 -1.41 -4.60
N ASP A 96 14.52 -0.48 -3.65
CA ASP A 96 15.72 0.20 -3.15
C ASP A 96 16.39 -0.52 -1.97
N GLY A 97 15.75 -1.59 -1.46
CA GLY A 97 16.24 -2.37 -0.33
C GLY A 97 16.10 -1.68 1.03
N LYS A 98 15.42 -0.53 1.12
CA LYS A 98 15.31 0.26 2.36
C LYS A 98 14.18 -0.17 3.30
N GLY A 99 13.49 -1.26 2.97
CA GLY A 99 12.45 -1.85 3.79
C GLY A 99 11.14 -2.00 3.04
N GLN A 100 10.06 -2.18 3.79
CA GLN A 100 8.75 -2.52 3.24
C GLN A 100 7.90 -1.27 3.06
N ILE A 101 7.09 -1.25 2.01
CA ILE A 101 6.13 -0.19 1.74
C ILE A 101 4.72 -0.69 2.05
N GLY A 102 4.08 -0.13 3.06
CA GLY A 102 2.69 -0.43 3.42
C GLY A 102 1.72 0.61 2.89
N VAL A 103 0.51 0.19 2.53
CA VAL A 103 -0.66 1.08 2.46
C VAL A 103 -1.51 0.76 3.67
N ALA A 104 -1.72 1.73 4.57
CA ALA A 104 -2.37 1.50 5.87
C ALA A 104 -3.90 1.29 5.80
N ASP A 105 -4.37 0.70 4.71
CA ASP A 105 -5.77 0.34 4.47
C ASP A 105 -6.04 -1.11 4.93
N SER A 106 -6.64 -1.25 6.11
CA SER A 106 -6.99 -2.54 6.73
C SER A 106 -8.30 -3.14 6.20
N SER A 107 -8.69 -2.81 4.96
CA SER A 107 -9.99 -3.18 4.39
C SER A 107 -10.06 -4.61 3.84
N TRP A 108 -8.94 -5.33 3.79
CA TRP A 108 -8.91 -6.75 3.41
C TRP A 108 -9.09 -7.63 4.64
N SER A 109 -9.78 -8.74 4.47
CA SER A 109 -9.84 -9.80 5.47
C SER A 109 -9.43 -11.13 4.85
N ASP A 110 -8.55 -11.84 5.53
CA ASP A 110 -8.13 -13.19 5.15
C ASP A 110 -9.30 -14.20 5.34
N PRO A 111 -9.15 -15.47 4.93
CA PRO A 111 -10.20 -16.48 5.07
C PRO A 111 -10.62 -16.77 6.51
N ASP A 112 -9.77 -16.48 7.49
CA ASP A 112 -10.04 -16.65 8.92
C ASP A 112 -10.71 -15.40 9.53
N GLY A 113 -10.88 -14.34 8.73
CA GLY A 113 -11.50 -13.09 9.14
C GLY A 113 -10.54 -12.09 9.76
N ASN A 114 -9.23 -12.34 9.73
CA ASN A 114 -8.26 -11.39 10.23
C ASN A 114 -8.07 -10.25 9.24
N ALA A 115 -8.03 -9.02 9.75
CA ALA A 115 -7.76 -7.86 8.92
C ALA A 115 -6.31 -7.85 8.41
N ALA A 116 -6.15 -7.45 7.15
CA ALA A 116 -4.88 -7.36 6.47
C ALA A 116 -4.80 -6.07 5.66
N PHE A 117 -3.58 -5.65 5.32
CA PHE A 117 -3.31 -4.46 4.53
C PHE A 117 -2.32 -4.78 3.39
N PRO A 118 -2.45 -4.15 2.22
CA PRO A 118 -1.57 -4.42 1.10
C PRO A 118 -0.18 -3.79 1.29
N CYS A 119 0.88 -4.53 0.94
CA CYS A 119 2.26 -4.07 1.05
C CYS A 119 3.12 -4.47 -0.16
N VAL A 120 4.29 -3.85 -0.27
CA VAL A 120 5.44 -4.28 -1.08
C VAL A 120 6.60 -4.57 -0.14
N HIS A 121 7.05 -5.81 -0.07
CA HIS A 121 8.19 -6.21 0.75
C HIS A 121 9.50 -5.65 0.18
N GLY A 122 10.57 -5.58 1.00
CA GLY A 122 11.83 -4.93 0.63
C GLY A 122 12.57 -5.53 -0.58
N TYR A 123 12.21 -6.73 -1.01
CA TYR A 123 12.72 -7.38 -2.23
C TYR A 123 11.77 -7.21 -3.45
N GLY A 124 10.77 -6.33 -3.34
CA GLY A 124 9.88 -5.91 -4.44
C GLY A 124 8.63 -6.78 -4.66
N ARG A 125 8.47 -7.87 -3.90
CA ARG A 125 7.25 -8.69 -3.94
C ARG A 125 6.10 -7.96 -3.27
N SER A 126 4.92 -8.00 -3.88
CA SER A 126 3.69 -7.54 -3.24
C SER A 126 3.04 -8.62 -2.40
N GLY A 127 2.33 -8.20 -1.35
CA GLY A 127 1.60 -9.09 -0.46
C GLY A 127 0.52 -8.36 0.34
N PHE A 128 0.01 -9.08 1.34
CA PHE A 128 -0.93 -8.61 2.34
C PHE A 128 -0.41 -9.03 3.70
N ASP A 129 -0.14 -8.06 4.58
CA ASP A 129 0.35 -8.33 5.93
C ASP A 129 -0.78 -8.16 6.96
N TRP A 130 -0.69 -8.94 8.04
CA TRP A 130 -1.68 -8.94 9.12
C TRP A 130 -1.58 -7.68 9.98
N VAL A 131 -2.73 -7.10 10.34
CA VAL A 131 -2.78 -5.86 11.15
C VAL A 131 -2.43 -6.08 12.63
N GLY A 132 -2.52 -7.31 13.14
CA GLY A 132 -2.29 -7.59 14.57
C GLY A 132 -0.82 -7.72 14.98
N SER A 133 0.11 -7.54 14.04
CA SER A 133 1.55 -7.51 14.31
C SER A 133 2.02 -6.16 14.84
N ALA A 134 3.17 -6.17 15.53
CA ALA A 134 3.96 -4.95 15.69
C ALA A 134 4.73 -4.62 14.40
N PHE A 135 4.97 -3.34 14.15
CA PHE A 135 5.62 -2.84 12.94
C PHE A 135 7.00 -2.28 13.27
N SER A 136 8.03 -2.87 12.66
CA SER A 136 9.42 -2.40 12.80
C SER A 136 9.62 -0.99 12.21
N GLY A 137 10.73 -0.34 12.59
CA GLY A 137 11.11 0.96 12.01
C GLY A 137 11.50 0.93 10.53
N GLY A 138 11.62 -0.26 9.90
CA GLY A 138 11.90 -0.40 8.46
C GLY A 138 10.66 -0.24 7.56
N TRP A 139 9.49 0.02 8.13
CA TRP A 139 8.27 0.28 7.36
C TRP A 139 8.22 1.74 6.92
N HIS A 140 7.97 1.93 5.62
CA HIS A 140 7.54 3.19 5.06
C HIS A 140 6.09 3.04 4.61
N TRP A 141 5.33 4.12 4.71
CA TRP A 141 3.89 4.09 4.47
C TRP A 141 3.51 5.06 3.36
N LEU A 142 2.73 4.58 2.41
CA LEU A 142 2.16 5.39 1.34
C LEU A 142 1.01 6.23 1.90
N VAL A 143 1.13 7.56 1.79
CA VAL A 143 0.13 8.52 2.27
C VAL A 143 -0.28 9.44 1.13
N ALA A 144 -1.58 9.64 0.94
CA ALA A 144 -2.11 10.62 0.01
C ALA A 144 -2.03 12.03 0.61
N VAL A 145 -1.55 12.98 -0.19
CA VAL A 145 -1.43 14.39 0.22
C VAL A 145 -2.29 15.27 -0.70
N SER A 146 -2.91 16.30 -0.11
CA SER A 146 -3.50 17.40 -0.89
C SER A 146 -2.38 18.25 -1.51
N GLU A 147 -2.73 19.05 -2.52
CA GLU A 147 -1.81 20.01 -3.14
C GLU A 147 -1.13 20.94 -2.14
#